data_AF-A0A1A0PCD7-F1
#
_entry.id   AF-A0A1A0PCD7-F1
#
_cell.length_a   1.000
_cell.length_b   1.000
_cell.length_c   1.000
_cell.angle_alpha   90.00
_cell.angle_beta   90.00
_cell.angle_gamma   90.00
#
_symmetry.space_group_name_H-M   'P 1'
#
loop_
_entity.id
_entity.type
_entity.pdbx_description
1 polymer ?
#
loop_
_entity_poly.entity_id
_entity_poly.type
_entity_poly.pdbx_seq_one_letter_code
_entity_poly.pdbx_strand_id
1 'polypeptide(L)'
;MTQPPQPPQPNDRFEKFSGQLKAHIKKAFDMGVDAAERADKENFGIDDRIKVAHRFVDLEVKGHAELLETLIGGPWVGTAPLEDYDTIAVTPAGYEREVVIDYDFVRVGLTTKVIIKKDKLVPVPKILAPGLKEFRLYLTDLSYFGANYRGYVCLRPTAAAVAAGAPADPPKFVVTAGL
;
A
#
# COMPACT_ATOMS: atom_id res chain seq x y z
N MET A 1 -2.80 27.45 -29.04
CA MET A 1 -4.08 27.22 -28.32
C MET A 1 -3.92 25.90 -27.57
N THR A 2 -3.65 25.95 -26.28
CA THR A 2 -3.49 24.76 -25.43
C THR A 2 -4.88 24.28 -25.01
N GLN A 3 -5.17 23.01 -25.29
CA GLN A 3 -6.43 22.35 -24.91
C GLN A 3 -6.53 22.32 -23.38
N PRO A 4 -7.67 22.72 -22.77
CA PRO A 4 -7.84 22.65 -21.32
C PRO A 4 -7.76 21.17 -20.87
N PRO A 5 -7.19 20.90 -19.68
CA PRO A 5 -7.06 19.54 -19.17
C PRO A 5 -8.45 18.91 -19.03
N GLN A 6 -8.64 17.80 -19.74
CA GLN A 6 -9.86 17.02 -19.67
C GLN A 6 -10.03 16.52 -18.22
N PRO A 7 -11.22 16.70 -17.59
CA PRO A 7 -11.43 16.21 -16.24
C PRO A 7 -11.20 14.70 -16.21
N PRO A 8 -10.55 14.16 -15.16
CA PRO A 8 -10.30 12.73 -15.04
C PRO A 8 -11.63 11.98 -15.18
N GLN A 9 -11.66 10.95 -16.05
CA GLN A 9 -12.86 10.14 -16.21
C GLN A 9 -13.29 9.55 -14.85
N PRO A 10 -14.60 9.41 -14.61
CA PRO A 10 -15.10 8.73 -13.42
C PRO A 10 -14.46 7.36 -13.31
N ASN A 11 -13.78 7.08 -12.20
CA ASN A 11 -13.20 5.77 -11.93
C ASN A 11 -14.34 4.73 -11.81
N ASP A 12 -14.24 3.58 -12.49
CA ASP A 12 -15.22 2.49 -12.44
C ASP A 12 -15.64 2.11 -11.01
N ARG A 13 -14.73 2.28 -10.04
CA ARG A 13 -15.00 2.04 -8.61
C ARG A 13 -15.92 3.11 -7.98
N PHE A 14 -15.83 4.36 -8.42
CA PHE A 14 -16.72 5.44 -8.00
C PHE A 14 -18.14 5.23 -8.54
N GLU A 15 -18.26 4.75 -9.79
CA GLU A 15 -19.57 4.40 -10.35
C GLU A 15 -20.21 3.25 -9.56
N LYS A 16 -19.44 2.22 -9.24
CA LYS A 16 -19.88 1.10 -8.38
C LYS A 16 -20.35 1.59 -6.99
N PHE A 17 -19.58 2.46 -6.34
CA PHE A 17 -19.95 3.07 -5.06
C PHE A 17 -21.26 3.86 -5.15
N SER A 18 -21.37 4.73 -6.17
CA SER A 18 -22.56 5.54 -6.38
C SER A 18 -23.81 4.69 -6.63
N GLY A 19 -23.64 3.54 -7.32
CA GLY A 19 -24.68 2.55 -7.54
C GLY A 19 -25.10 1.83 -6.26
N GLN A 20 -24.14 1.40 -5.45
CA GLN A 20 -24.39 0.76 -4.15
C GLN A 20 -25.10 1.70 -3.18
N LEU A 21 -24.66 2.95 -3.09
CA LEU A 21 -25.31 3.96 -2.24
C LEU A 21 -26.76 4.23 -2.69
N LYS A 22 -26.99 4.38 -4.00
CA LYS A 22 -28.35 4.54 -4.55
C LYS A 22 -29.23 3.33 -4.24
N ALA A 23 -28.71 2.11 -4.39
CA ALA A 23 -29.45 0.89 -4.07
C ALA A 23 -29.77 0.79 -2.57
N HIS A 24 -28.83 1.17 -1.71
CA HIS A 24 -29.01 1.19 -0.26
C HIS A 24 -30.09 2.17 0.17
N ILE A 25 -30.03 3.41 -0.32
CA ILE A 25 -31.04 4.46 -0.06
C ILE A 25 -32.41 3.99 -0.53
N LYS A 26 -32.51 3.44 -1.75
CA LYS A 26 -33.77 2.92 -2.27
C LYS A 26 -34.36 1.83 -1.37
N LYS A 27 -33.52 0.89 -0.91
CA LYS A 27 -33.96 -0.20 -0.02
C LYS A 27 -34.43 0.30 1.34
N ALA A 28 -33.79 1.32 1.91
CA ALA A 28 -34.25 1.96 3.14
C ALA A 28 -35.62 2.64 2.96
N PHE A 29 -35.81 3.36 1.84
CA PHE A 29 -37.09 3.96 1.48
C PHE A 29 -38.19 2.92 1.29
N ASP A 30 -37.94 1.86 0.52
CA ASP A 30 -38.92 0.79 0.26
C ASP A 30 -39.36 0.11 1.58
N MET A 31 -38.44 -0.09 2.53
CA MET A 31 -38.79 -0.63 3.86
C MET A 31 -39.59 0.35 4.71
N GLY A 32 -39.36 1.65 4.58
CA GLY A 32 -40.14 2.68 5.27
C GLY A 32 -41.58 2.71 4.77
N VAL A 33 -41.77 2.59 3.46
CA VAL A 33 -43.10 2.51 2.84
C VAL A 33 -43.81 1.22 3.25
N ASP A 34 -43.17 0.05 3.17
CA ASP A 34 -43.75 -1.22 3.61
C ASP A 34 -44.10 -1.22 5.11
N ALA A 35 -43.28 -0.57 5.95
CA ALA A 35 -43.59 -0.39 7.36
C ALA A 35 -44.80 0.51 7.60
N ALA A 36 -44.92 1.61 6.87
CA ALA A 36 -46.07 2.52 6.95
C ALA A 36 -47.36 1.83 6.49
N GLU A 37 -47.33 1.12 5.35
CA GLU A 37 -48.47 0.36 4.84
C GLU A 37 -48.93 -0.76 5.79
N ARG A 38 -48.01 -1.33 6.58
CA ARG A 38 -48.35 -2.33 7.61
C ARG A 38 -48.89 -1.68 8.87
N ALA A 39 -48.40 -0.49 9.23
CA ALA A 39 -48.89 0.28 10.37
C ALA A 39 -50.35 0.73 10.19
N ASP A 40 -50.76 1.01 8.96
CA ASP A 40 -52.15 1.37 8.61
C ASP A 40 -53.13 0.19 8.66
N LYS A 41 -52.64 -1.05 8.82
CA LYS A 41 -53.50 -2.23 9.02
C LYS A 41 -53.81 -2.38 10.51
N GLU A 42 -55.08 -2.64 10.86
CA GLU A 42 -55.60 -2.69 12.23
C GLU A 42 -54.90 -3.67 13.20
N ASN A 43 -53.98 -4.51 12.72
CA ASN A 43 -53.27 -5.53 13.51
C ASN A 43 -51.76 -5.28 13.66
N PHE A 44 -51.28 -4.04 13.51
CA PHE A 44 -49.85 -3.72 13.67
C PHE A 44 -49.42 -3.65 15.13
N GLY A 45 -49.29 -4.82 15.74
CA GLY A 45 -48.86 -5.02 17.12
C GLY A 45 -47.42 -4.59 17.38
N ILE A 46 -47.07 -4.51 18.66
CA ILE A 46 -45.74 -4.10 19.14
C ILE A 46 -44.64 -5.03 18.58
N ASP A 47 -44.91 -6.33 18.46
CA ASP A 47 -43.94 -7.29 17.93
C ASP A 47 -43.55 -7.02 16.47
N ASP A 48 -44.49 -6.55 15.65
CA ASP A 48 -44.20 -6.24 14.24
C ASP A 48 -43.44 -4.92 14.10
N ARG A 49 -43.68 -3.96 15.00
CA ARG A 49 -42.86 -2.74 15.12
C ARG A 49 -41.41 -3.06 15.48
N ILE A 50 -41.20 -4.00 16.41
CA ILE A 50 -39.86 -4.45 16.80
C ILE A 50 -39.15 -5.15 15.63
N LYS A 51 -39.86 -6.00 14.87
CA LYS A 51 -39.28 -6.65 13.67
C LYS A 51 -38.87 -5.62 12.61
N VAL A 52 -39.68 -4.58 12.40
CA VAL A 52 -39.33 -3.49 11.47
C VAL A 52 -38.09 -2.74 11.96
N ALA A 53 -38.05 -2.35 13.24
CA ALA A 53 -36.89 -1.67 13.82
C ALA A 53 -35.61 -2.50 13.68
N HIS A 54 -35.67 -3.81 13.95
CA HIS A 54 -34.53 -4.71 13.72
C HIS A 54 -34.08 -4.78 12.27
N ARG A 55 -35.01 -4.80 11.31
CA ARG A 55 -34.67 -4.80 9.88
C ARG A 55 -34.02 -3.50 9.44
N PHE A 56 -34.44 -2.37 10.00
CA PHE A 56 -33.80 -1.07 9.76
C PHE A 56 -32.37 -1.04 10.32
N VAL A 57 -32.18 -1.48 11.56
CA VAL A 57 -30.84 -1.53 12.18
C VAL A 57 -29.92 -2.50 11.42
N ASP A 58 -30.41 -3.69 11.04
CA ASP A 58 -29.63 -4.65 10.25
C ASP A 58 -29.25 -4.08 8.88
N LEU A 59 -30.14 -3.30 8.25
CA LEU A 59 -29.81 -2.59 7.02
C LEU A 59 -28.73 -1.53 7.27
N GLU A 60 -28.87 -0.68 8.28
CA GLU A 60 -27.86 0.34 8.60
C GLU A 60 -26.50 -0.28 8.87
N VAL A 61 -26.42 -1.34 9.68
CA VAL A 61 -25.16 -2.04 9.97
C VAL A 61 -24.52 -2.59 8.70
N LYS A 62 -25.29 -3.21 7.81
CA LYS A 62 -24.79 -3.71 6.52
C LYS A 62 -24.34 -2.58 5.60
N GLY A 63 -25.07 -1.47 5.57
CA GLY A 63 -24.69 -0.27 4.81
C GLY A 63 -23.38 0.33 5.29
N HIS A 64 -23.19 0.44 6.60
CA HIS A 64 -21.94 0.93 7.18
C HIS A 64 -20.77 -0.02 6.93
N ALA A 65 -20.99 -1.34 6.97
CA ALA A 65 -19.97 -2.33 6.64
C ALA A 65 -19.53 -2.25 5.16
N GLU A 66 -20.49 -2.15 4.23
CA GLU A 66 -20.21 -1.97 2.80
C GLU A 66 -19.51 -0.64 2.51
N LEU A 67 -19.92 0.43 3.21
CA LEU A 67 -19.28 1.74 3.09
C LEU A 67 -17.84 1.71 3.63
N LEU A 68 -17.60 1.02 4.75
CA LEU A 68 -16.26 0.83 5.31
C LEU A 68 -15.37 -0.03 4.40
N GLU A 69 -15.90 -1.13 3.85
CA GLU A 69 -15.18 -1.96 2.88
C GLU A 69 -14.78 -1.13 1.65
N THR A 70 -15.68 -0.26 1.19
CA THR A 70 -15.39 0.67 0.09
C THR A 70 -14.43 1.79 0.49
N LEU A 71 -14.48 2.26 1.75
CA LEU A 71 -13.54 3.24 2.30
C LEU A 71 -12.12 2.69 2.35
N ILE A 72 -11.96 1.43 2.74
CA ILE A 72 -10.67 0.77 2.85
C ILE A 72 -10.17 0.31 1.46
N GLY A 73 -11.06 -0.19 0.60
CA GLY A 73 -10.73 -0.65 -0.76
C GLY A 73 -10.71 0.46 -1.82
N GLY A 74 -11.00 1.70 -1.43
CA GLY A 74 -11.17 2.85 -2.31
C GLY A 74 -9.85 3.41 -2.86
N PRO A 75 -9.88 4.10 -4.01
CA PRO A 75 -8.69 4.66 -4.68
C PRO A 75 -8.03 5.82 -3.93
N TRP A 76 -8.64 6.35 -2.86
CA TRP A 76 -8.04 7.36 -1.97
C TRP A 76 -7.11 6.76 -0.91
N VAL A 77 -7.26 5.47 -0.61
CA VAL A 77 -6.16 4.68 -0.03
C VAL A 77 -5.26 4.28 -1.20
N GLY A 78 -4.80 5.29 -1.93
CA GLY A 78 -3.68 5.11 -2.83
C GLY A 78 -2.55 4.60 -1.96
N THR A 79 -1.90 3.53 -2.39
CA THR A 79 -0.51 3.31 -2.06
C THR A 79 0.26 4.51 -2.61
N ALA A 80 0.20 5.66 -1.92
CA ALA A 80 1.36 6.54 -1.91
C ALA A 80 2.51 5.59 -1.60
N PRO A 81 3.58 5.56 -2.42
CA PRO A 81 4.77 4.82 -2.02
C PRO A 81 5.08 5.34 -0.62
N LEU A 82 4.83 4.50 0.38
CA LEU A 82 5.21 4.82 1.74
C LEU A 82 6.69 5.15 1.61
N GLU A 83 7.05 6.36 1.99
CA GLU A 83 8.42 6.84 2.01
C GLU A 83 9.21 6.13 3.12
N ASP A 84 8.99 4.82 3.29
CA ASP A 84 9.80 3.98 4.14
C ASP A 84 10.99 3.52 3.33
N TYR A 85 11.95 4.43 3.34
CA TYR A 85 13.28 4.20 2.85
C TYR A 85 14.25 4.49 3.98
N ASP A 86 15.23 3.61 4.14
CA ASP A 86 16.41 3.95 4.91
C ASP A 86 17.48 4.53 3.98
N THR A 87 18.21 5.53 4.48
CA THR A 87 19.33 6.13 3.75
C THR A 87 20.62 5.50 4.23
N ILE A 88 21.27 4.75 3.35
CA ILE A 88 22.47 3.98 3.67
C ILE A 88 23.68 4.74 3.18
N ALA A 89 24.56 5.11 4.10
CA ALA A 89 25.83 5.74 3.79
C ALA A 89 26.83 4.70 3.23
N VAL A 90 27.54 5.07 2.17
CA VAL A 90 28.58 4.28 1.51
C VAL A 90 29.84 5.10 1.35
N THR A 91 31.00 4.42 1.40
CA THR A 91 32.29 5.05 1.12
C THR A 91 32.28 5.63 -0.30
N PRO A 92 32.65 6.90 -0.53
CA PRO A 92 32.71 7.47 -1.86
C PRO A 92 33.79 6.76 -2.70
N ALA A 93 33.52 6.57 -3.99
CA ALA A 93 34.50 6.09 -4.96
C ALA A 93 34.51 6.99 -6.19
N GLY A 94 35.65 7.07 -6.88
CA GLY A 94 35.85 7.89 -8.08
C GLY A 94 35.27 7.29 -9.36
N TYR A 95 34.45 6.23 -9.27
CA TYR A 95 33.89 5.51 -10.41
C TYR A 95 32.43 5.11 -10.15
N GLU A 96 31.69 4.82 -11.21
CA GLU A 96 30.29 4.39 -11.15
C GLU A 96 30.15 2.99 -10.56
N ARG A 97 29.15 2.82 -9.67
CA ARG A 97 28.90 1.57 -8.95
C ARG A 97 27.43 1.19 -9.00
N GLU A 98 27.13 -0.05 -9.37
CA GLU A 98 25.80 -0.65 -9.25
C GLU A 98 25.60 -1.18 -7.83
N VAL A 99 24.47 -0.82 -7.22
CA VAL A 99 24.02 -1.38 -5.93
C VAL A 99 23.32 -2.70 -6.19
N VAL A 100 23.91 -3.79 -5.69
CA VAL A 100 23.37 -5.15 -5.84
C VAL A 100 23.09 -5.73 -4.46
N ILE A 101 21.86 -6.23 -4.27
CA ILE A 101 21.46 -6.96 -3.07
C ILE A 101 21.79 -8.43 -3.28
N ASP A 102 22.86 -8.89 -2.64
CA ASP A 102 23.44 -10.22 -2.87
C ASP A 102 22.75 -11.30 -2.01
N TYR A 103 22.24 -10.92 -0.83
CA TYR A 103 21.60 -11.81 0.12
C TYR A 103 20.29 -11.25 0.68
N ASP A 104 19.45 -12.16 1.16
CA ASP A 104 18.22 -11.83 1.87
C ASP A 104 18.51 -11.12 3.19
N PHE A 105 17.59 -10.23 3.58
CA PHE A 105 17.69 -9.41 4.78
C PHE A 105 17.01 -10.12 5.96
N VAL A 106 17.68 -10.18 7.11
CA VAL A 106 17.18 -10.88 8.30
C VAL A 106 16.78 -9.88 9.37
N ARG A 107 15.59 -10.06 9.96
CA ARG A 107 15.09 -9.19 11.02
C ARG A 107 15.99 -9.24 12.25
N VAL A 108 16.31 -8.07 12.79
CA VAL A 108 17.09 -7.90 14.02
C VAL A 108 16.15 -7.99 15.23
N GLY A 109 16.53 -8.77 16.23
CA GLY A 109 15.85 -8.79 17.54
C GLY A 109 14.71 -9.79 17.71
N LEU A 110 14.39 -10.61 16.71
CA LEU A 110 13.48 -11.77 16.88
C LEU A 110 14.24 -13.10 16.88
N THR A 111 13.79 -14.02 17.73
CA THR A 111 14.24 -15.43 17.75
C THR A 111 13.73 -16.20 16.53
N THR A 112 12.56 -15.83 16.00
CA THR A 112 12.03 -16.37 14.74
C THR A 112 12.63 -15.62 13.55
N LYS A 113 13.33 -16.34 12.67
CA LYS A 113 13.97 -15.78 11.47
C LYS A 113 12.90 -15.29 10.48
N VAL A 114 12.54 -14.00 10.57
CA VAL A 114 11.80 -13.31 9.52
C VAL A 114 12.81 -12.83 8.48
N ILE A 115 12.63 -13.28 7.24
CA ILE A 115 13.56 -13.04 6.13
C ILE A 115 12.83 -12.27 5.03
N ILE A 116 13.38 -11.11 4.65
CA ILE A 116 12.98 -10.37 3.46
C ILE A 116 13.79 -10.91 2.28
N LYS A 117 13.10 -11.43 1.28
CA LYS A 117 13.74 -11.87 0.04
C LYS A 117 14.27 -10.67 -0.74
N LYS A 118 15.43 -10.81 -1.39
CA LYS A 118 16.07 -9.74 -2.18
C LYS A 118 15.16 -9.07 -3.22
N ASP A 119 14.24 -9.84 -3.82
CA ASP A 119 13.25 -9.39 -4.81
C ASP A 119 12.21 -8.42 -4.25
N LYS A 120 12.14 -8.29 -2.91
CA LYS A 120 11.27 -7.35 -2.23
C LYS A 120 11.92 -6.01 -1.90
N LEU A 121 13.21 -5.86 -2.19
CA LEU A 121 13.99 -4.66 -1.88
C LEU A 121 14.48 -3.99 -3.16
N VAL A 122 14.29 -2.67 -3.26
CA VAL A 122 14.68 -1.89 -4.44
C VAL A 122 15.62 -0.76 -4.03
N PRO A 123 16.90 -0.80 -4.43
CA PRO A 123 17.83 0.28 -4.18
C PRO A 123 17.61 1.43 -5.17
N VAL A 124 17.58 2.66 -4.67
CA VAL A 124 17.43 3.89 -5.46
C VAL A 124 18.48 4.92 -5.00
N PRO A 125 19.38 5.40 -5.87
CA PRO A 125 19.56 4.99 -7.26
C PRO A 125 20.22 3.60 -7.35
N LYS A 126 19.84 2.81 -8.36
CA LYS A 126 20.49 1.53 -8.65
C LYS A 126 21.95 1.70 -9.07
N ILE A 127 22.25 2.82 -9.73
CA ILE A 127 23.61 3.20 -10.15
C ILE A 127 24.01 4.43 -9.35
N LEU A 128 25.06 4.28 -8.54
CA LEU A 128 25.73 5.35 -7.84
C LEU A 128 26.78 5.99 -8.75
N ALA A 129 26.55 7.25 -9.10
CA ALA A 129 27.52 8.09 -9.80
C ALA A 129 28.81 8.28 -8.97
N PRO A 130 29.93 8.69 -9.62
CA PRO A 130 31.19 8.94 -8.93
C PRO A 130 31.01 9.97 -7.81
N GLY A 131 31.56 9.69 -6.63
CA GLY A 131 31.52 10.60 -5.49
C GLY A 131 30.22 10.59 -4.66
N LEU A 132 29.16 9.89 -5.09
CA LEU A 132 27.96 9.74 -4.27
C LEU A 132 28.21 8.85 -3.04
N LYS A 133 27.62 9.27 -1.93
CA LYS A 133 27.83 8.71 -0.59
C LYS A 133 26.60 8.01 -0.01
N GLU A 134 25.46 8.09 -0.68
CA GLU A 134 24.19 7.65 -0.11
C GLU A 134 23.34 6.98 -1.19
N PHE A 135 22.65 5.90 -0.80
CA PHE A 135 21.56 5.32 -1.57
C PHE A 135 20.40 5.00 -0.62
N ARG A 136 19.19 4.94 -1.17
CA ARG A 136 17.97 4.61 -0.45
C ARG A 136 17.56 3.17 -0.73
N LEU A 137 17.05 2.47 0.26
CA LEU A 137 16.51 1.11 0.10
C LEU A 137 15.00 1.15 0.32
N TYR A 138 14.23 0.84 -0.72
CA TYR A 138 12.78 0.79 -0.66
C TYR A 138 12.28 -0.63 -0.47
N LEU A 139 11.23 -0.76 0.33
CA LEU A 139 10.50 -2.01 0.52
C LEU A 139 9.28 -2.05 -0.41
N THR A 140 9.12 -3.14 -1.15
CA THR A 140 7.95 -3.34 -2.05
C THR A 140 6.79 -4.07 -1.39
N ASP A 141 7.02 -4.73 -0.26
CA ASP A 141 6.04 -5.55 0.44
C ASP A 141 5.85 -5.05 1.88
N LEU A 142 4.71 -4.40 2.11
CA LEU A 142 4.37 -3.75 3.38
C LEU A 142 4.21 -4.73 4.56
N SER A 143 4.17 -6.04 4.30
CA SER A 143 4.11 -7.05 5.36
C SER A 143 5.35 -7.04 6.27
N TYR A 144 6.45 -6.44 5.80
CA TYR A 144 7.72 -6.39 6.50
C TYR A 144 8.02 -5.02 7.15
N PHE A 145 7.09 -4.08 7.06
CA PHE A 145 7.23 -2.71 7.55
C PHE A 145 7.37 -2.60 9.08
N GLY A 146 8.08 -1.59 9.55
CA GLY A 146 8.23 -1.21 10.96
C GLY A 146 9.27 -2.02 11.72
N ALA A 147 10.31 -2.52 11.04
CA ALA A 147 11.34 -3.34 11.66
C ALA A 147 12.74 -3.09 11.10
N ASN A 148 13.74 -3.40 11.93
CA ASN A 148 15.14 -3.34 11.51
C ASN A 148 15.56 -4.66 10.88
N TYR A 149 16.16 -4.60 9.71
CA TYR A 149 16.68 -5.76 9.01
C TYR A 149 18.17 -5.59 8.71
N ARG A 150 18.91 -6.70 8.75
CA ARG A 150 20.34 -6.74 8.47
C ARG A 150 20.62 -7.64 7.29
N GLY A 151 21.35 -7.13 6.30
CA GLY A 151 21.68 -7.85 5.07
C GLY A 151 23.03 -7.44 4.51
N TYR A 152 23.43 -8.11 3.43
CA TYR A 152 24.66 -7.81 2.71
C TYR A 152 24.34 -7.10 1.41
N VAL A 153 24.95 -5.93 1.23
CA VAL A 153 24.88 -5.16 -0.02
C VAL A 153 26.27 -5.19 -0.66
N CYS A 154 26.28 -5.36 -1.97
CA CYS A 154 27.48 -5.41 -2.79
C CYS A 154 27.47 -4.21 -3.74
N LEU A 155 28.54 -3.42 -3.74
CA LEU A 155 28.74 -2.32 -4.69
C LEU A 155 29.63 -2.83 -5.83
N ARG A 156 29.01 -3.19 -6.95
CA ARG A 156 29.73 -3.68 -8.12
C ARG A 156 30.13 -2.51 -9.03
N PRO A 157 31.39 -2.40 -9.47
CA PRO A 157 31.73 -1.43 -10.50
C PRO A 157 30.93 -1.73 -11.78
N THR A 158 30.43 -0.70 -12.46
CA THR A 158 29.77 -0.89 -13.76
C THR A 158 30.78 -1.39 -14.80
N ALA A 159 30.31 -2.03 -15.88
CA ALA A 159 31.21 -2.49 -16.95
C ALA A 159 32.06 -1.34 -17.53
N ALA A 160 31.50 -0.13 -17.58
CA ALA A 160 32.22 1.10 -17.96
C ALA A 160 33.31 1.48 -16.94
N ALA A 161 33.03 1.34 -15.63
CA ALA A 161 34.02 1.58 -14.58
C ALA A 161 35.16 0.55 -14.58
N VAL A 162 34.88 -0.73 -14.83
CA VAL A 162 35.90 -1.78 -14.97
C VAL A 162 36.81 -1.49 -16.17
N ALA A 163 36.23 -1.07 -17.30
CA ALA A 163 37.00 -0.64 -18.47
C ALA A 163 37.88 0.60 -18.19
N ALA A 164 37.49 1.44 -17.22
CA ALA A 164 38.24 2.61 -16.76
C ALA A 164 39.24 2.32 -15.63
N GLY A 165 39.47 1.05 -15.27
CA GLY A 165 40.49 0.65 -14.29
C GLY A 165 39.98 0.45 -12.85
N ALA A 166 38.67 0.32 -12.62
CA ALA A 166 38.12 -0.02 -11.30
C ALA A 166 38.45 -1.46 -10.88
N PRO A 167 38.59 -1.74 -9.57
CA PRO A 167 38.85 -3.09 -9.07
C PRO A 167 37.70 -4.05 -9.41
N ALA A 168 38.03 -5.23 -9.94
CA ALA A 168 37.05 -6.21 -10.42
C ALA A 168 36.30 -6.93 -9.28
N ASP A 169 36.85 -6.96 -8.07
CA ASP A 169 36.26 -7.65 -6.93
C ASP A 169 35.45 -6.67 -6.05
N PRO A 170 34.13 -6.82 -5.96
CA PRO A 170 33.28 -5.81 -5.33
C PRO A 170 33.25 -5.97 -3.80
N PRO A 171 33.46 -4.88 -3.02
CA PRO A 171 33.38 -4.94 -1.57
C PRO A 171 31.94 -5.27 -1.14
N LYS A 172 31.79 -6.32 -0.32
CA LYS A 172 30.55 -6.63 0.39
C LYS A 172 30.58 -5.95 1.74
N PHE A 173 29.51 -5.26 2.11
CA PHE A 173 29.36 -4.69 3.45
C PHE A 173 27.99 -5.00 4.03
N VAL A 174 27.97 -5.05 5.35
CA VAL A 174 26.76 -5.34 6.11
C VAL A 174 26.01 -4.04 6.32
N VAL A 175 24.73 -4.04 5.98
CA VAL A 175 23.83 -2.92 6.14
C VAL A 175 22.73 -3.31 7.13
N THR A 176 22.42 -2.40 8.04
CA THR A 176 21.18 -2.46 8.82
C THR A 176 20.27 -1.37 8.29
N ALA A 177 19.05 -1.74 7.88
CA ALA A 177 18.05 -0.80 7.37
C ALA A 177 16.78 -0.89 8.24
N GLY A 178 16.25 0.26 8.66
CA GLY A 178 14.91 0.40 9.20
C GLY A 178 13.91 0.54 8.06
N LEU A 179 13.03 -0.44 7.89
CA LEU A 179 12.07 -0.55 6.79
C LEU A 179 10.66 -0.86 7.31
#